data_AF-A0A6J7I9K2-F1
#
_entry.id   AF-A0A6J7I9K2-F1
#
_cell.length_a   1.000
_cell.length_b   1.000
_cell.length_c   1.000
_cell.angle_alpha   90.00
_cell.angle_beta   90.00
_cell.angle_gamma   90.00
#
_symmetry.space_group_name_H-M   'P 1'
#
loop_
_entity.id
_entity.type
_entity.pdbx_description
1 polymer ?
#
loop_
_entity_poly.entity_id
_entity_poly.type
_entity_poly.pdbx_seq_one_letter_code
_entity_poly.pdbx_strand_id
1 'polypeptide(L)'
;MDEAGFVKKTKNLEDSRCFDVSITAKGRKIAEAAIPLQSKEINHCFSEVLTQAQMKSLIEISEAISNHMKANHPINKKVDK
;
A
#
# COMPACT_ATOMS: atom_id res chain seq x y z
N MET A 1 7.18 12.49 -1.83
CA MET A 1 5.79 12.67 -1.33
C MET A 1 5.67 13.89 -0.41
N ASP A 2 6.50 13.99 0.64
CA ASP A 2 6.50 15.11 1.59
C ASP A 2 7.01 16.41 0.93
N GLU A 3 8.18 16.35 0.26
CA GLU A 3 8.73 17.47 -0.52
C GLU A 3 7.80 17.96 -1.65
N ALA A 4 7.02 17.05 -2.23
CA ALA A 4 6.01 17.37 -3.25
C ALA A 4 4.72 17.99 -2.64
N GLY A 5 4.62 18.00 -1.32
CA GLY A 5 3.49 18.51 -0.54
C GLY A 5 2.25 17.63 -0.57
N PHE A 6 2.38 16.34 -0.90
CA PHE A 6 1.25 15.40 -0.97
C PHE A 6 0.96 14.73 0.37
N VAL A 7 1.99 14.58 1.19
CA VAL A 7 1.88 14.13 2.58
C VAL A 7 2.56 15.16 3.47
N LYS A 8 2.24 15.14 4.76
CA LYS A 8 2.90 15.92 5.79
C LYS A 8 3.42 14.97 6.87
N LYS A 9 4.66 15.16 7.29
CA LYS A 9 5.23 14.51 8.47
C LYS A 9 5.09 15.41 9.70
N THR A 10 4.60 14.87 10.80
CA THR A 10 4.58 15.53 12.11
C THR A 10 5.42 14.72 13.07
N LYS A 11 6.36 15.33 13.78
CA LYS A 11 7.21 14.61 14.73
C LYS A 11 6.34 14.07 15.86
N ASN A 12 6.51 12.79 16.20
CA ASN A 12 5.79 12.20 17.31
C ASN A 12 6.32 12.76 18.64
N LEU A 13 5.41 13.04 19.58
CA LEU A 13 5.74 13.66 20.87
C LEU A 13 6.33 12.67 21.88
N GLU A 14 6.04 11.38 21.72
CA GLU A 14 6.42 10.32 22.67
C GLU A 14 7.69 9.59 22.21
N ASP A 15 7.89 9.42 20.90
CA ASP A 15 9.12 8.87 20.32
C ASP A 15 9.71 9.81 19.27
N SER A 16 10.82 10.46 19.65
CA SER A 16 11.52 11.42 18.79
C SER A 16 12.07 10.85 17.47
N ARG A 17 12.10 9.52 17.33
CA ARG A 17 12.51 8.80 16.11
C ARG A 17 11.35 8.62 15.12
N CYS A 18 10.12 8.81 15.58
CA CYS A 18 8.90 8.55 14.82
C CYS A 18 8.30 9.83 14.22
N PHE A 19 7.59 9.65 13.10
CA PHE A 19 6.81 10.69 12.46
C PHE A 19 5.42 10.16 12.12
N ASP A 20 4.40 10.94 12.45
CA ASP A 20 3.05 10.72 11.99
C ASP A 20 2.90 11.28 10.58
N VAL A 21 2.53 10.42 9.63
CA VAL A 21 2.40 10.78 8.21
C VAL A 21 0.92 10.90 7.87
N SER A 22 0.50 12.08 7.41
CA SER A 22 -0.88 12.32 6.96
C SER A 22 -0.91 12.84 5.52
N ILE A 23 -1.99 12.53 4.79
CA ILE A 23 -2.22 13.06 3.44
C ILE A 23 -2.67 14.53 3.51
N THR A 24 -2.07 15.40 2.71
CA THR A 24 -2.48 16.81 2.63
C THR A 24 -3.73 16.96 1.76
N ALA A 25 -4.37 18.13 1.80
CA ALA A 25 -5.48 18.44 0.88
C ALA A 25 -5.04 18.35 -0.59
N LYS A 26 -3.81 18.78 -0.91
CA LYS A 26 -3.23 18.67 -2.25
C LYS A 26 -3.05 17.21 -2.67
N GLY A 27 -2.48 16.38 -1.79
CA GLY A 27 -2.30 14.95 -2.04
C GLY A 27 -3.64 14.23 -2.22
N ARG A 28 -4.63 14.56 -1.38
CA ARG A 28 -5.99 14.03 -1.47
C ARG A 28 -6.64 14.36 -2.80
N LYS A 29 -6.60 15.63 -3.22
CA LYS A 29 -7.17 16.07 -4.51
C LYS A 29 -6.56 15.31 -5.70
N ILE A 30 -5.26 15.05 -5.67
CA ILE A 30 -4.58 14.30 -6.73
C ILE A 30 -4.99 12.82 -6.70
N ALA A 31 -5.04 12.21 -5.51
CA ALA A 31 -5.50 10.84 -5.36
C ALA A 31 -6.94 10.68 -5.87
N GLU A 32 -7.84 11.58 -5.48
CA GLU A 32 -9.25 11.59 -5.93
C GLU A 32 -9.38 11.72 -7.45
N ALA A 33 -8.55 12.56 -8.08
CA ALA A 33 -8.52 12.68 -9.54
C ALA A 33 -7.94 11.44 -10.23
N ALA A 34 -6.99 10.74 -9.59
CA ALA A 34 -6.33 9.57 -10.16
C ALA A 34 -7.12 8.27 -9.98
N ILE A 35 -7.93 8.14 -8.91
CA ILE A 35 -8.70 6.92 -8.59
C ILE A 35 -9.57 6.45 -9.76
N PRO A 36 -10.33 7.30 -10.47
CA PRO A 36 -11.14 6.84 -11.60
C PRO A 36 -10.32 6.20 -12.72
N LEU A 37 -9.17 6.80 -13.06
CA LEU A 37 -8.27 6.26 -14.08
C LEU A 37 -7.64 4.95 -13.61
N GLN A 38 -7.18 4.91 -12.35
CA GLN A 38 -6.64 3.68 -11.76
C GLN A 38 -7.67 2.55 -11.78
N SER A 39 -8.91 2.81 -11.37
CA SER A 39 -9.99 1.82 -11.36
C SER A 39 -10.32 1.32 -12.77
N LYS A 40 -10.32 2.22 -13.76
CA LYS A 40 -10.51 1.84 -15.17
C LYS A 40 -9.44 0.84 -15.61
N GLU A 41 -8.17 1.14 -15.37
CA GLU A 41 -7.08 0.27 -15.78
C GLU A 41 -7.06 -1.05 -15.00
N ILE A 42 -7.37 -1.03 -13.69
CA ILE A 42 -7.50 -2.26 -12.89
C ILE A 42 -8.62 -3.14 -13.46
N ASN A 43 -9.77 -2.56 -13.80
CA ASN A 43 -10.87 -3.33 -14.36
C ASN A 43 -10.50 -3.93 -15.71
N HIS A 44 -9.85 -3.16 -16.57
CA HIS A 44 -9.38 -3.64 -17.86
C HIS A 44 -8.38 -4.80 -17.73
N CYS A 45 -7.42 -4.69 -16.81
CA CYS A 45 -6.39 -5.71 -16.63
C CYS A 45 -6.89 -6.98 -15.93
N PHE A 46 -7.89 -6.86 -15.05
CA PHE A 46 -8.29 -7.96 -14.16
C PHE A 46 -9.78 -8.29 -14.26
N SER A 47 -10.66 -7.33 -13.96
CA SER A 47 -12.11 -7.57 -13.87
C SER A 47 -12.77 -7.97 -15.19
N GLU A 48 -12.25 -7.49 -16.32
CA GLU A 48 -12.74 -7.81 -17.66
C GLU A 48 -12.18 -9.14 -18.21
N VAL A 49 -11.10 -9.66 -17.60
CA VAL A 49 -10.38 -10.84 -18.08
C VAL A 49 -10.65 -12.07 -17.22
N LEU A 50 -10.80 -11.88 -15.91
CA LEU A 50 -10.95 -12.95 -14.93
C LEU A 50 -12.39 -13.06 -14.47
N THR A 51 -12.88 -14.29 -14.36
CA THR A 51 -14.12 -14.57 -13.63
C THR A 51 -13.95 -14.26 -12.14
N GLN A 52 -15.06 -14.05 -11.42
CA GLN A 52 -15.02 -13.83 -9.97
C GLN A 52 -14.31 -14.97 -9.21
N ALA A 53 -14.48 -16.22 -9.66
CA ALA A 53 -13.81 -17.37 -9.06
C ALA A 53 -12.28 -17.29 -9.26
N GLN A 54 -11.82 -16.94 -10.46
CA GLN A 54 -10.39 -16.78 -10.75
C GLN A 54 -9.79 -15.60 -9.98
N MET A 55 -10.51 -14.48 -9.85
CA MET A 55 -10.08 -13.33 -9.05
C MET A 55 -9.90 -13.73 -7.58
N LYS A 56 -10.85 -14.50 -7.03
CA LYS A 56 -10.76 -15.02 -5.66
C LYS A 56 -9.53 -15.93 -5.49
N SER A 57 -9.32 -16.86 -6.42
CA SER A 57 -8.13 -17.73 -6.38
C SER A 57 -6.82 -16.94 -6.49
N LEU A 58 -6.77 -15.88 -7.29
CA LEU A 58 -5.59 -15.01 -7.39
C LEU A 58 -5.28 -14.33 -6.05
N ILE A 59 -6.32 -13.82 -5.36
CA ILE A 59 -6.18 -13.22 -4.03
C ILE A 59 -5.66 -14.27 -3.03
N GLU A 60 -6.25 -15.46 -2.98
CA GLU A 60 -5.85 -16.55 -2.09
C GLU A 60 -4.38 -16.96 -2.30
N ILE A 61 -3.93 -17.08 -3.56
CA ILE A 61 -2.54 -17.39 -3.88
C ILE A 61 -1.60 -16.26 -3.40
N SER A 62 -1.96 -15.00 -3.67
CA SER A 62 -1.17 -13.84 -3.24
C SER A 62 -1.01 -13.76 -1.72
N GLU A 63 -2.09 -14.04 -0.98
CA GLU A 63 -2.09 -14.08 0.48
C GLU A 63 -1.24 -15.24 1.03
N ALA A 64 -1.37 -16.44 0.46
CA ALA A 64 -0.57 -17.60 0.86
C ALA A 64 0.94 -17.33 0.69
N ILE A 65 1.34 -16.75 -0.44
CA ILE A 65 2.74 -16.36 -0.69
C ILE A 65 3.17 -15.27 0.30
N SER A 66 2.35 -14.23 0.48
CA SER A 66 2.67 -13.13 1.40
C SER A 66 2.86 -13.61 2.84
N ASN A 67 2.03 -14.55 3.30
CA ASN A 67 2.12 -15.16 4.62
C ASN A 67 3.36 -16.03 4.76
N HIS A 68 3.68 -16.84 3.74
CA HIS A 68 4.92 -17.61 3.71
C HIS A 68 6.15 -16.70 3.83
N MET A 69 6.18 -15.60 3.06
CA MET A 69 7.28 -14.63 3.11
C MET A 69 7.43 -14.00 4.49
N LYS A 70 6.33 -13.59 5.13
CA LYS A 70 6.38 -13.03 6.49
C LYS A 70 6.88 -14.05 7.52
N ALA A 71 6.46 -15.30 7.42
CA ALA A 71 6.81 -16.35 8.38
C ALA A 71 8.26 -16.83 8.24
N ASN A 72 8.76 -16.95 7.02
CA ASN A 72 10.04 -17.61 6.73
C ASN A 72 11.16 -16.65 6.33
N HIS A 73 10.81 -15.43 5.91
CA HIS A 73 11.75 -14.39 5.50
C HIS A 73 11.50 -13.06 6.24
N PRO A 74 11.55 -13.04 7.58
CA PRO A 74 11.34 -11.82 8.34
C PRO A 74 12.40 -10.78 7.98
N ILE A 75 11.95 -9.62 7.47
CA ILE A 75 12.80 -8.50 6.99
C ILE A 75 13.62 -7.88 8.14
N ASN A 76 13.30 -8.17 9.40
CA ASN A 76 14.02 -7.69 10.58
C ASN A 76 14.51 -8.86 11.45
N LYS A 77 15.58 -9.55 11.04
CA LYS A 77 16.46 -10.16 12.04
C LYS A 77 17.20 -9.01 12.72
N LYS A 78 16.81 -8.66 13.95
CA LYS A 78 17.71 -7.89 14.83
C LYS A 78 19.00 -8.71 14.91
N VAL A 79 20.09 -8.13 14.43
CA VAL A 79 21.43 -8.64 14.73
C VAL A 79 21.64 -8.31 16.19
N ASP A 80 21.34 -9.27 17.05
CA ASP A 80 21.73 -9.19 18.46
C ASP A 80 23.26 -9.05 18.49
N LYS A 81 23.74 -7.91 18.95
CA LYS A 81 25.15 -7.65 19.27
C LYS A 81 25.32 -7.75 20.77
#